data_AF-A0A2X1QA20-F1
#
_entry.id   AF-A0A2X1QA20-F1
#
_cell.length_a   1.000
_cell.length_b   1.000
_cell.length_c   1.000
_cell.angle_alpha   90.00
_cell.angle_beta   90.00
_cell.angle_gamma   90.00
#
_symmetry.space_group_name_H-M   'P 1'
#
loop_
_entity.id
_entity.type
_entity.pdbx_description
1 polymer ?
#
loop_
_entity_poly.entity_id
_entity_poly.type
_entity_poly.pdbx_seq_one_letter_code
_entity_poly.pdbx_strand_id
1 'polypeptide(L)'
;MIPSLNYAVLTDALNALKVGNFSHCEALGFTFDEMNTLNQLSLDELFIISRESVQFMAVTVQHDALRLLLARSREEIQYQQQINRAIQLGGSIALLNRYFGLTSNEASLRRRLLDVSIPCGRTPIPDEETDAGSGGNGKNIG
;
A
#
# COMPACT_ATOMS: atom_id res chain seq x y z
N MET A 1 -12.07 10.56 -28.63
CA MET A 1 -13.26 11.01 -27.86
C MET A 1 -13.05 10.59 -26.41
N ILE A 2 -13.20 11.50 -25.45
CA ILE A 2 -13.24 11.10 -24.04
C ILE A 2 -14.49 10.22 -23.90
N PRO A 3 -14.40 8.99 -23.34
CA PRO A 3 -15.59 8.20 -23.08
C PRO A 3 -16.56 9.04 -22.25
N SER A 4 -17.83 9.07 -22.65
CA SER A 4 -18.86 9.76 -21.87
C SER A 4 -18.87 9.19 -20.45
N LEU A 5 -19.25 10.01 -19.48
CA LEU A 5 -19.42 9.57 -18.10
C LEU A 5 -20.35 8.35 -18.03
N ASN A 6 -21.41 8.34 -18.85
CA ASN A 6 -22.34 7.22 -18.98
C ASN A 6 -21.62 5.92 -19.35
N TYR A 7 -20.74 5.96 -20.36
CA TYR A 7 -19.99 4.77 -20.78
C TYR A 7 -19.09 4.24 -19.65
N ALA A 8 -18.37 5.13 -18.97
CA ALA A 8 -17.46 4.74 -17.90
C ALA A 8 -18.21 4.09 -16.74
N VAL A 9 -19.31 4.69 -16.29
CA VAL A 9 -20.12 4.17 -15.19
C VAL A 9 -20.84 2.88 -15.57
N LEU A 10 -21.43 2.79 -16.76
CA LEU A 10 -22.10 1.58 -17.24
C LEU A 10 -21.13 0.41 -17.32
N THR A 11 -19.94 0.62 -17.89
CA THR A 11 -18.95 -0.45 -18.04
C THR A 11 -18.46 -0.94 -16.68
N ASP A 12 -18.24 -0.03 -15.74
CA ASP A 12 -17.83 -0.35 -14.37
C ASP A 12 -18.93 -1.14 -13.62
N ALA A 13 -20.18 -0.66 -13.69
CA ALA A 13 -21.33 -1.33 -13.08
C ALA A 13 -21.56 -2.73 -13.69
N LEU A 14 -21.50 -2.87 -15.01
CA LEU A 14 -21.64 -4.17 -15.67
C LEU A 14 -20.51 -5.12 -15.29
N ASN A 15 -19.28 -4.64 -15.21
CA ASN A 15 -18.14 -5.46 -14.76
C ASN A 15 -18.34 -5.94 -13.32
N ALA A 16 -18.78 -5.06 -12.42
CA ALA A 16 -19.11 -5.42 -11.04
C ALA A 16 -20.23 -6.47 -10.97
N LEU A 17 -21.30 -6.34 -11.77
CA LEU A 17 -22.36 -7.33 -11.87
C LEU A 17 -21.85 -8.68 -12.39
N LYS A 18 -20.95 -8.70 -13.38
CA LYS A 18 -20.37 -9.95 -13.91
C LYS A 18 -19.47 -10.68 -12.91
N VAL A 19 -18.78 -9.95 -12.04
CA VAL A 19 -17.94 -10.52 -10.97
C VAL A 19 -18.77 -10.83 -9.70
N GLY A 20 -20.05 -10.46 -9.68
CA GLY A 20 -20.96 -10.70 -8.55
C GLY A 20 -20.82 -9.69 -7.40
N ASN A 21 -20.22 -8.53 -7.65
CA ASN A 21 -20.05 -7.47 -6.66
C ASN A 21 -21.22 -6.48 -6.70
N PHE A 22 -22.38 -6.93 -6.21
CA PHE A 22 -23.60 -6.10 -6.14
C PHE A 22 -23.45 -4.90 -5.20
N SER A 23 -22.68 -5.05 -4.10
CA SER A 23 -22.44 -3.97 -3.13
C SER A 23 -21.73 -2.76 -3.77
N HIS A 24 -20.90 -2.97 -4.78
CA HIS A 24 -20.29 -1.86 -5.54
C HIS A 24 -21.33 -1.09 -6.36
N CYS A 25 -22.27 -1.79 -6.98
CA CYS A 25 -23.34 -1.16 -7.75
C CYS A 25 -24.30 -0.38 -6.83
N GLU A 26 -24.60 -0.91 -5.64
CA GLU A 26 -25.36 -0.18 -4.60
C GLU A 26 -24.61 1.08 -4.13
N ALA A 27 -23.28 1.01 -3.97
CA ALA A 27 -22.46 2.17 -3.61
C ALA A 27 -22.44 3.26 -4.68
N LEU A 28 -22.61 2.88 -5.96
CA LEU A 28 -22.83 3.83 -7.07
C LEU A 28 -24.24 4.45 -7.04
N GLY A 29 -25.16 3.89 -6.25
CA GLY A 29 -26.53 4.36 -6.11
C GLY A 29 -27.56 3.62 -6.97
N PHE A 30 -27.18 2.50 -7.62
CA PHE A 30 -28.13 1.70 -8.38
C PHE A 30 -29.06 0.92 -7.44
N THR A 31 -30.35 0.92 -7.79
CA THR A 31 -31.35 0.06 -7.17
C THR A 31 -31.25 -1.37 -7.71
N PHE A 32 -31.84 -2.32 -6.98
CA PHE A 32 -31.86 -3.72 -7.41
C PHE A 32 -32.56 -3.92 -8.77
N ASP A 33 -33.64 -3.20 -9.01
CA ASP A 33 -34.37 -3.27 -10.28
C ASP A 33 -33.52 -2.76 -11.44
N GLU A 34 -32.83 -1.63 -11.26
CA GLU A 34 -31.91 -1.08 -12.25
C GLU A 34 -30.73 -2.03 -12.52
N MET A 35 -30.16 -2.64 -11.49
CA MET A 35 -29.10 -3.64 -11.64
C MET A 35 -29.57 -4.86 -12.45
N ASN A 36 -30.79 -5.33 -12.21
CA ASN A 36 -31.36 -6.45 -12.96
C ASN A 36 -31.61 -6.06 -14.44
N THR A 37 -32.10 -4.85 -14.71
CA THR A 37 -32.25 -4.32 -16.07
C THR A 37 -30.89 -4.19 -16.76
N LEU A 38 -29.87 -3.67 -16.09
CA LEU A 38 -28.50 -3.59 -16.62
C LEU A 38 -27.93 -4.96 -16.97
N ASN A 39 -28.20 -6.00 -16.17
CA ASN A 39 -27.68 -7.33 -16.45
C ASN A 39 -28.37 -8.01 -17.66
N GLN A 40 -29.57 -7.58 -18.01
CA GLN A 40 -30.34 -8.05 -19.18
C GLN A 40 -30.14 -7.19 -20.43
N LEU A 41 -29.36 -6.11 -20.31
CA LEU A 41 -29.17 -5.12 -21.36
C LEU A 41 -28.44 -5.72 -22.57
N SER A 42 -28.96 -5.47 -23.77
CA SER A 42 -28.29 -5.87 -25.01
C SER A 42 -27.08 -4.98 -25.31
N LEU A 43 -26.17 -5.46 -26.16
CA LEU A 43 -25.02 -4.65 -26.61
C LEU A 43 -25.49 -3.38 -27.35
N ASP A 44 -26.58 -3.47 -28.12
CA ASP A 44 -27.10 -2.33 -28.87
C ASP A 44 -27.65 -1.24 -27.93
N GLU A 45 -28.42 -1.63 -26.91
CA GLU A 45 -28.90 -0.71 -25.87
C GLU A 45 -27.74 -0.06 -25.11
N LEU A 46 -26.68 -0.81 -24.82
CA LEU A 46 -25.48 -0.28 -24.18
C LEU A 46 -24.83 0.81 -25.02
N PHE A 47 -24.70 0.57 -26.33
CA PHE A 47 -24.14 1.56 -27.26
C PHE A 47 -25.03 2.80 -27.40
N ILE A 48 -26.35 2.64 -27.32
CA ILE A 48 -27.30 3.77 -27.34
C ILE A 48 -27.10 4.62 -26.08
N ILE A 49 -27.26 4.02 -24.88
CA ILE A 49 -27.22 4.75 -23.61
C ILE A 49 -25.85 5.40 -23.37
N SER A 50 -24.76 4.72 -23.77
CA SER A 50 -23.41 5.27 -23.63
C SER A 50 -23.15 6.49 -24.51
N ARG A 51 -23.88 6.66 -25.62
CA ARG A 51 -23.72 7.80 -26.53
C ARG A 51 -24.68 8.94 -26.25
N GLU A 52 -25.61 8.76 -25.33
CA GLU A 52 -26.56 9.79 -24.96
C GLU A 52 -25.88 11.02 -24.33
N SER A 53 -26.44 12.19 -24.64
CA SER A 53 -25.95 13.48 -24.14
C SER A 53 -26.38 13.75 -22.70
N VAL A 54 -27.48 13.13 -22.26
CA VAL A 54 -28.01 13.24 -20.89
C VAL A 54 -27.19 12.32 -19.99
N GLN A 55 -26.62 12.89 -18.93
CA GLN A 55 -25.92 12.13 -17.89
C GLN A 55 -26.93 11.61 -16.88
N PHE A 56 -26.93 10.30 -16.64
CA PHE A 56 -27.76 9.70 -15.56
C PHE A 56 -27.09 9.82 -14.18
N MET A 57 -25.81 10.20 -14.13
CA MET A 57 -25.02 10.43 -12.91
C MET A 57 -24.71 11.91 -12.74
N ALA A 58 -25.00 12.46 -11.56
CA ALA A 58 -24.59 13.81 -11.17
C ALA A 58 -23.25 13.74 -10.42
N VAL A 59 -22.14 14.05 -11.10
CA VAL A 59 -20.81 14.09 -10.48
C VAL A 59 -20.54 15.50 -9.97
N THR A 60 -20.45 15.64 -8.65
CA THR A 60 -20.05 16.89 -7.99
C THR A 60 -18.69 16.72 -7.33
N VAL A 61 -17.86 17.77 -7.37
CA VAL A 61 -16.57 17.75 -6.69
C VAL A 61 -16.78 18.21 -5.25
N GLN A 62 -16.55 17.31 -4.28
CA GLN A 62 -16.52 17.68 -2.87
C GLN A 62 -15.18 18.36 -2.56
N HIS A 63 -15.12 19.67 -2.78
CA HIS A 63 -13.88 20.46 -2.67
C HIS A 63 -13.22 20.38 -1.29
N ASP A 64 -14.00 20.29 -0.21
CA ASP A 64 -13.46 20.17 1.15
C ASP A 64 -12.78 18.83 1.37
N ALA A 65 -13.42 17.73 0.97
CA ALA A 65 -12.84 16.40 1.05
C ALA A 65 -11.58 16.30 0.18
N LEU A 66 -11.62 16.85 -1.04
CA LEU A 66 -10.45 16.90 -1.92
C LEU A 66 -9.28 17.65 -1.27
N ARG A 67 -9.53 18.83 -0.69
CA ARG A 67 -8.49 19.60 0.02
C ARG A 67 -7.90 18.82 1.19
N LEU A 68 -8.74 18.17 1.99
CA LEU A 68 -8.30 17.34 3.11
C LEU A 68 -7.45 16.15 2.64
N LEU A 69 -7.88 15.44 1.60
CA LEU A 69 -7.13 14.31 1.02
C LEU A 69 -5.78 14.76 0.46
N LEU A 70 -5.73 15.91 -0.21
CA LEU A 70 -4.48 16.47 -0.72
C LEU A 70 -3.52 16.86 0.42
N ALA A 71 -4.03 17.48 1.50
CA ALA A 71 -3.22 17.80 2.66
C ALA A 71 -2.67 16.53 3.33
N ARG A 72 -3.54 15.54 3.58
CA ARG A 72 -3.17 14.25 4.18
C ARG A 72 -2.15 13.50 3.34
N SER A 73 -2.30 13.50 2.01
CA SER A 73 -1.35 12.87 1.10
C SER A 73 0.04 13.50 1.21
N ARG A 74 0.14 14.82 1.34
CA ARG A 74 1.41 15.52 1.52
C ARG A 74 2.05 15.18 2.87
N GLU A 75 1.26 15.16 3.94
CA GLU A 75 1.73 14.77 5.28
C GLU A 75 2.27 13.33 5.27
N GLU A 76 1.56 12.40 4.65
CA GLU A 76 1.99 11.01 4.52
C GLU A 76 3.32 10.90 3.74
N ILE A 77 3.45 11.61 2.62
CA ILE A 77 4.70 11.64 1.84
C ILE A 77 5.85 12.20 2.68
N GLN A 78 5.62 13.29 3.42
CA GLN A 78 6.64 13.88 4.30
C GLN A 78 7.04 12.91 5.42
N TYR A 79 6.08 12.22 6.03
CA TYR A 79 6.34 11.21 7.04
C TYR A 79 7.21 10.07 6.48
N GLN A 80 6.89 9.56 5.29
CA GLN A 80 7.69 8.53 4.63
C GLN A 80 9.10 9.03 4.27
N GLN A 81 9.26 10.29 3.88
CA GLN A 81 10.56 10.91 3.63
C GLN A 81 11.39 11.03 4.92
N GLN A 82 10.78 11.41 6.04
CA GLN A 82 11.44 11.48 7.34
C GLN A 82 11.94 10.11 7.79
N ILE A 83 11.13 9.06 7.61
CA ILE A 83 11.57 7.68 7.86
C ILE A 83 12.79 7.34 7.01
N ASN A 84 12.72 7.57 5.70
CA ASN A 84 13.83 7.28 4.78
C ASN A 84 15.09 8.03 5.18
N ARG A 85 14.96 9.31 5.58
CA ARG A 85 16.07 10.13 6.01
C ARG A 85 16.68 9.61 7.31
N ALA A 86 15.87 9.25 8.31
CA ALA A 86 16.36 8.69 9.56
C ALA A 86 17.12 7.36 9.33
N ILE A 87 16.65 6.55 8.39
CA ILE A 87 17.33 5.33 7.97
C ILE A 87 18.68 5.61 7.30
N GLN A 88 18.72 6.55 6.35
CA GLN A 88 19.95 6.95 5.65
C GLN A 88 21.01 7.54 6.59
N LEU A 89 20.58 8.23 7.64
CA LEU A 89 21.46 8.76 8.68
C LEU A 89 21.95 7.69 9.68
N GLY A 90 21.60 6.41 9.48
CA GLY A 90 22.04 5.32 10.34
C GLY A 90 21.27 5.23 11.66
N GLY A 91 20.04 5.74 11.73
CA GLY A 91 19.19 5.68 12.92
C GLY A 91 19.11 4.27 13.48
N SER A 92 19.31 4.10 14.79
CA SER A 92 19.28 2.80 15.44
C SER A 92 17.88 2.16 15.37
N ILE A 93 17.80 0.83 15.43
CA ILE A 93 16.52 0.11 15.41
C ILE A 93 15.60 0.58 16.56
N ALA A 94 16.17 0.83 17.74
CA ALA A 94 15.41 1.36 18.89
C ALA A 94 14.82 2.76 18.62
N LEU A 95 15.58 3.65 17.96
CA LEU A 95 15.09 4.98 17.58
C LEU A 95 13.98 4.88 16.54
N LEU A 96 14.19 4.08 15.49
CA LEU A 96 13.21 3.93 14.42
C LEU A 96 11.91 3.31 14.93
N ASN A 97 11.99 2.37 15.86
CA ASN A 97 10.81 1.80 16.50
C ASN A 97 10.07 2.84 17.35
N ARG A 98 10.79 3.61 18.17
CA ARG A 98 10.19 4.59 19.07
C ARG A 98 9.48 5.73 18.34
N TYR A 99 10.08 6.26 17.27
CA TYR A 99 9.55 7.46 16.59
C TYR A 99 8.69 7.15 15.37
N PHE A 100 8.87 5.98 14.73
CA PHE A 100 8.17 5.65 13.50
C PHE A 100 7.44 4.30 13.56
N GLY A 101 7.49 3.59 14.69
CA GLY A 101 6.84 2.28 14.86
C GLY A 101 7.50 1.14 14.08
N LEU A 102 8.64 1.39 13.41
CA LEU A 102 9.30 0.40 12.57
C LEU A 102 9.83 -0.76 13.40
N THR A 103 9.53 -1.98 12.97
CA THR A 103 10.14 -3.20 13.50
C THR A 103 11.57 -3.37 12.98
N SER A 104 12.36 -4.25 13.63
CA SER A 104 13.72 -4.56 13.17
C SER A 104 13.76 -5.08 11.72
N ASN A 105 12.77 -5.91 11.35
CA ASN A 105 12.65 -6.48 10.01
C ASN A 105 12.33 -5.41 8.97
N GLU A 106 11.36 -4.54 9.24
CA GLU A 106 10.98 -3.43 8.34
C GLU A 106 12.13 -2.44 8.15
N ALA A 107 12.82 -2.09 9.24
CA ALA A 107 13.99 -1.21 9.18
C ALA A 107 15.13 -1.85 8.36
N SER A 108 15.37 -3.16 8.52
CA SER A 108 16.40 -3.89 7.77
C SER A 108 16.06 -4.01 6.29
N LEU A 109 14.80 -4.31 5.95
CA LEU A 109 14.33 -4.37 4.57
C LEU A 109 14.45 -3.01 3.90
N ARG A 110 13.98 -1.95 4.57
CA ARG A 110 13.99 -0.59 4.03
C ARG A 110 15.40 -0.03 3.87
N ARG A 111 16.35 -0.41 4.73
CA ARG A 111 17.78 -0.12 4.53
C ARG A 111 18.34 -0.74 3.26
N ARG A 112 18.01 -2.01 2.99
CA ARG A 112 18.41 -2.68 1.74
C ARG A 112 17.83 -1.99 0.51
N LEU A 113 16.57 -1.55 0.58
CA LEU A 113 15.92 -0.80 -0.49
C LEU A 113 16.51 0.59 -0.73
N LEU A 114 17.13 1.20 0.29
CA LEU A 114 17.76 2.52 0.23
C LEU A 114 19.28 2.44 0.02
N ASP A 115 19.83 1.25 -0.28
CA ASP A 115 21.26 0.96 -0.41
C ASP A 115 22.11 1.42 0.81
N VAL A 116 21.49 1.44 2.00
CA VAL A 116 22.19 1.75 3.24
C VAL A 116 22.83 0.49 3.78
N SER A 117 24.12 0.31 3.51
CA SER A 117 24.92 -0.79 4.07
C SER A 117 25.24 -0.49 5.53
N ILE A 118 24.56 -1.19 6.45
CA ILE A 118 25.01 -1.26 7.84
C ILE A 118 25.93 -2.48 7.95
N PRO A 119 27.15 -2.33 8.49
CA PRO A 119 28.00 -3.48 8.78
C PRO A 119 27.24 -4.42 9.71
N CYS A 120 26.78 -5.55 9.16
CA CYS A 120 26.21 -6.62 9.96
C CYS A 120 27.31 -7.06 10.94
N GLY A 121 27.05 -6.90 12.24
CA GLY A 121 27.87 -7.42 13.33
C GLY A 121 27.82 -8.95 13.37
N ARG A 122 28.26 -9.61 12.29
CA ARG A 122 28.83 -10.95 12.46
C ARG A 122 30.04 -10.72 13.33
N THR A 123 29.97 -11.18 14.58
CA THR A 123 31.19 -11.58 15.27
C THR A 123 31.99 -12.44 14.30
N PRO A 124 33.29 -12.16 14.12
CA PRO A 124 34.16 -13.03 13.33
C PRO A 124 33.94 -14.47 13.77
N ILE A 125 33.80 -15.39 12.81
CA ILE A 125 33.80 -16.82 13.10
C ILE A 125 35.13 -17.08 13.82
N PRO A 126 35.13 -17.58 15.08
CA PRO A 126 36.39 -17.95 15.73
C PRO A 126 37.04 -19.03 14.88
N ASP A 127 38.25 -18.73 14.45
CA ASP A 127 39.20 -19.64 13.86
C ASP A 127 39.63 -20.70 14.89
N GLU A 128 39.74 -21.96 14.43
CA GLU A 128 40.03 -23.14 15.25
C GLU A 128 41.34 -23.05 16.06
N GLU A 129 42.23 -22.09 15.76
CA GLU A 129 43.45 -21.86 16.55
C GLU A 129 43.19 -21.25 17.94
N THR A 130 42.04 -20.59 18.15
CA THR A 130 41.75 -19.90 19.42
C THR A 130 41.21 -20.83 20.51
N ASP A 131 40.72 -22.02 20.17
CA ASP A 131 40.10 -22.97 21.11
C ASP A 131 41.12 -23.91 21.78
N ALA A 132 42.35 -23.98 21.25
CA ALA A 132 43.40 -24.86 21.78
C ALA A 132 44.17 -24.28 23.00
N GLY A 133 43.90 -23.03 23.41
CA GLY A 133 44.71 -22.32 24.41
C GLY A 133 44.21 -22.36 25.86
N SER A 134 42.95 -22.70 26.12
CA SER A 134 42.34 -22.62 27.47
C SER A 134 42.08 -24.00 28.08
N GLY A 135 43.12 -24.84 28.14
CA GLY A 135 43.04 -26.19 28.70
C GLY A 135 44.28 -26.59 29.50
N GLY A 136 44.73 -25.77 30.47
CA GLY A 136 45.87 -26.18 31.29
C GLY A 136 46.29 -25.22 32.39
N ASN A 137 45.58 -25.21 33.53
CA ASN A 137 46.23 -25.18 34.85
C ASN A 137 45.22 -25.45 35.98
N GLY A 138 45.10 -26.71 36.38
CA GLY A 138 44.42 -27.15 37.61
C GLY A 138 45.39 -27.93 38.47
N LYS A 139 46.35 -27.23 39.09
CA LYS A 139 47.36 -27.82 39.98
C LYS A 139 46.80 -27.87 41.42
N ASN A 140 46.45 -29.09 41.82
CA ASN A 140 46.65 -29.72 43.14
C ASN A 140 46.58 -28.85 44.42
N ILE A 141 45.54 -29.05 45.24
CA ILE A 141 45.61 -28.94 46.71
C ILE A 141 44.60 -29.91 47.35
N GLY A 142 45.09 -30.88 48.12
CA GLY A 142 44.30 -31.75 49.02
C GLY A 142 44.43 -33.24 48.73
#